data_AF-A0A8T1Y436-F1
#
_entry.id   AF-A0A8T1Y436-F1
#
_cell.length_a   1.000
_cell.length_b   1.000
_cell.length_c   1.000
_cell.angle_alpha   90.00
_cell.angle_beta   90.00
_cell.angle_gamma   90.00
#
_symmetry.space_group_name_H-M   'P 1'
#
loop_
_entity.id
_entity.type
_entity.pdbx_description
1 polymer ?
#
loop_
_entity_poly.entity_id
_entity_poly.type
_entity_poly.pdbx_seq_one_letter_code
_entity_poly.pdbx_strand_id
1 'polypeptide(L)'
;MEVEVIIVSELGRLEIARAAAARKRGKKLRACLRKRNSQLAYGFDYGSDFCIVEPPVSNEYDVTIYARLGLYCYNFQKGTNFKFVRWEKYNTEFTSYFDHYITLAARDPSCNSFFSFQTVFSAAGCSTQDTYLVKTWRVLACRPTCGKPVNEYWDREKEIDPFYTGLMPKWLSDEALATDNKKYYVVQESELHENEWLHVFMEMAFLQANPELEAASPLEIIKVVVETKEDYITEACEKLHAENAIFYISYKCTGFPGDHIAITWKSGFVGDHKAIIRKTMDGIPGHMSLEIASERR
;
A
#
# COMPACT_ATOMS: atom_id res chain seq x y z
N MET A 1 68.27 2.78 26.31
CA MET A 1 67.78 2.08 25.11
C MET A 1 66.91 0.87 25.46
N GLU A 2 67.37 -0.08 26.29
CA GLU A 2 66.59 -1.31 26.58
C GLU A 2 65.27 -1.05 27.34
N VAL A 3 65.27 -0.17 28.34
CA VAL A 3 64.08 0.18 29.14
C VAL A 3 63.00 0.87 28.28
N GLU A 4 63.41 1.70 27.33
CA GLU A 4 62.51 2.45 26.45
C GLU A 4 61.83 1.52 25.43
N VAL A 5 62.58 0.53 24.91
CA VAL A 5 62.04 -0.52 24.02
C VAL A 5 61.03 -1.42 24.74
N ILE A 6 61.28 -1.74 26.02
CA ILE A 6 60.35 -2.53 26.85
C ILE A 6 59.03 -1.76 27.08
N ILE A 7 59.10 -0.47 27.42
CA ILE A 7 57.92 0.38 27.66
C ILE A 7 57.08 0.52 26.38
N VAL A 8 57.71 0.72 25.22
CA VAL A 8 57.01 0.80 23.92
C VAL A 8 56.33 -0.53 23.56
N SER A 9 56.97 -1.66 23.87
CA SER A 9 56.41 -3.01 23.67
C SER A 9 55.19 -3.29 24.57
N GLU A 10 55.23 -2.86 25.83
CA GLU A 10 54.11 -3.01 26.76
C GLU A 10 52.92 -2.12 26.39
N LEU A 11 53.18 -0.88 25.96
CA LEU A 11 52.14 0.03 25.46
C LEU A 11 51.46 -0.54 24.20
N GLY A 12 52.22 -1.09 23.25
CA GLY A 12 51.67 -1.76 22.07
C GLY A 12 50.79 -2.97 22.42
N ARG A 13 51.19 -3.78 23.41
CA ARG A 13 50.38 -4.90 23.93
C ARG A 13 49.09 -4.41 24.58
N LEU A 14 49.13 -3.31 25.32
CA LEU A 14 47.97 -2.72 25.98
C LEU A 14 46.96 -2.16 24.96
N GLU A 15 47.41 -1.51 23.89
CA GLU A 15 46.54 -1.02 22.82
C GLU A 15 45.87 -2.17 22.05
N ILE A 16 46.61 -3.24 21.72
CA ILE A 16 46.05 -4.44 21.09
C ILE A 16 44.99 -5.08 21.99
N ALA A 17 45.24 -5.18 23.30
CA ALA A 17 44.28 -5.70 24.27
C ALA A 17 43.03 -4.83 24.38
N ARG A 18 43.18 -3.49 24.38
CA ARG A 18 42.06 -2.53 24.36
C ARG A 18 41.22 -2.65 23.09
N ALA A 19 41.87 -2.75 21.92
CA ALA A 19 41.19 -2.94 20.64
C ALA A 19 40.45 -4.28 20.57
N ALA A 20 41.05 -5.37 21.07
CA ALA A 20 40.43 -6.68 21.17
C ALA A 20 39.21 -6.67 22.11
N ALA A 21 39.32 -5.99 23.27
CA ALA A 21 38.22 -5.83 24.22
C ALA A 21 37.08 -4.96 23.64
N ALA A 22 37.40 -3.89 22.91
CA ALA A 22 36.42 -3.08 22.19
C ALA A 22 35.70 -3.89 21.11
N ARG A 23 36.43 -4.70 20.32
CA ARG A 23 35.85 -5.59 19.30
C ARG A 23 34.96 -6.67 19.92
N LYS A 24 35.36 -7.25 21.06
CA LYS A 24 34.55 -8.24 21.80
C LYS A 24 33.29 -7.61 22.39
N ARG A 25 33.38 -6.40 22.95
CA ARG A 25 32.22 -5.60 23.39
C ARG A 25 31.27 -5.28 22.24
N GLY A 26 31.80 -4.83 21.10
CA GLY A 26 31.02 -4.60 19.88
C GLY A 26 30.31 -5.86 19.37
N LYS A 27 30.98 -7.01 19.36
CA LYS A 27 30.36 -8.30 19.00
C LYS A 27 29.24 -8.69 19.98
N LYS A 28 29.47 -8.52 21.30
CA LYS A 28 28.46 -8.83 22.33
C LYS A 28 27.25 -7.91 22.24
N LEU A 29 27.48 -6.61 21.96
CA LEU A 29 26.43 -5.63 21.72
C LEU A 29 25.62 -5.98 20.46
N ARG A 30 26.29 -6.29 19.34
CA ARG A 30 25.61 -6.75 18.11
C ARG A 30 24.80 -8.02 18.32
N ALA A 31 25.32 -9.00 19.08
CA ALA A 31 24.59 -10.21 19.41
C ALA A 31 23.37 -9.94 20.31
N CYS A 32 23.50 -9.03 21.28
CA CYS A 32 22.41 -8.59 22.14
C CYS A 32 21.32 -7.87 21.33
N LEU A 33 21.70 -6.92 20.47
CA LEU A 33 20.81 -6.22 19.55
C LEU A 33 20.12 -7.21 18.60
N ARG A 34 20.84 -8.16 18.02
CA ARG A 34 20.25 -9.20 17.15
C ARG A 34 19.22 -10.07 17.89
N LYS A 35 19.48 -10.38 19.17
CA LYS A 35 18.52 -11.13 20.01
C LYS A 35 17.29 -10.28 20.34
N ARG A 36 17.47 -9.01 20.71
CA ARG A 36 16.36 -8.07 20.96
C ARG A 36 15.51 -7.86 19.70
N ASN A 37 16.16 -7.65 18.56
CA ASN A 37 15.50 -7.38 17.30
C ASN A 37 14.86 -8.64 16.67
N SER A 38 15.21 -9.85 17.11
CA SER A 38 14.58 -11.08 16.60
C SER A 38 13.08 -11.20 16.93
N GLN A 39 12.58 -10.38 17.85
CA GLN A 39 11.16 -10.28 18.22
C GLN A 39 10.46 -9.08 17.57
N LEU A 40 11.22 -8.23 16.87
CA LEU A 40 10.75 -6.99 16.27
C LEU A 40 10.77 -7.13 14.75
N ALA A 41 9.86 -6.48 14.05
CA ALA A 41 9.87 -6.42 12.60
C ALA A 41 10.60 -5.15 12.14
N TYR A 42 11.62 -5.31 11.28
CA TYR A 42 12.26 -4.17 10.59
C TYR A 42 11.19 -3.38 9.83
N GLY A 43 11.30 -2.06 9.80
CA GLY A 43 10.26 -1.21 9.17
C GLY A 43 9.14 -0.82 10.13
N PHE A 44 8.65 -1.77 10.94
CA PHE A 44 7.48 -1.56 11.83
C PHE A 44 7.86 -1.22 13.27
N ASP A 45 8.92 -1.82 13.78
CA ASP A 45 9.31 -1.77 15.20
C ASP A 45 10.70 -1.16 15.41
N TYR A 46 11.60 -1.24 14.42
CA TYR A 46 12.98 -0.74 14.51
C TYR A 46 13.66 -0.55 13.14
N GLY A 47 14.71 0.27 13.12
CA GLY A 47 15.75 0.36 12.08
C GLY A 47 16.58 1.65 12.24
N SER A 48 17.28 2.12 11.19
CA SER A 48 18.30 3.17 11.31
C SER A 48 17.77 4.61 11.45
N ASP A 49 16.71 5.01 10.73
CA ASP A 49 16.21 6.39 10.65
C ASP A 49 14.68 6.47 10.84
N PHE A 50 14.18 6.03 12.00
CA PHE A 50 12.75 5.79 12.25
C PHE A 50 12.12 6.89 13.10
N CYS A 51 11.04 7.49 12.61
CA CYS A 51 10.11 8.32 13.40
C CYS A 51 8.79 7.56 13.47
N ILE A 52 8.65 6.70 14.49
CA ILE A 52 7.38 6.00 14.73
C ILE A 52 6.33 7.02 15.13
N VAL A 53 5.25 7.05 14.37
CA VAL A 53 4.08 7.88 14.63
C VAL A 53 3.00 7.03 15.28
N GLU A 54 2.47 7.49 16.41
CA GLU A 54 1.40 6.82 17.18
C GLU A 54 0.23 7.79 17.38
N PRO A 55 -1.03 7.33 17.38
CA PRO A 55 -2.18 8.17 17.69
C PRO A 55 -2.11 8.75 19.13
N PRO A 56 -2.71 9.92 19.40
CA PRO A 56 -3.50 10.72 18.47
C PRO A 56 -2.62 11.67 17.65
N VAL A 57 -2.83 11.66 16.33
CA VAL A 57 -2.28 12.66 15.40
C VAL A 57 -3.46 13.26 14.65
N SER A 58 -3.47 14.58 14.49
CA SER A 58 -4.46 15.23 13.65
C SER A 58 -4.16 14.91 12.19
N ASN A 59 -5.10 14.23 11.54
CA ASN A 59 -5.18 14.10 10.08
C ASN A 59 -4.06 13.25 9.40
N GLU A 60 -4.31 11.94 9.33
CA GLU A 60 -3.51 10.93 8.58
C GLU A 60 -4.47 10.09 7.72
N TYR A 61 -5.22 10.78 6.85
CA TYR A 61 -6.27 10.16 6.03
C TYR A 61 -5.70 9.16 5.00
N ASP A 62 -4.57 9.49 4.40
CA ASP A 62 -3.81 8.64 3.48
C ASP A 62 -3.35 7.33 4.14
N VAL A 63 -2.75 7.39 5.34
CA VAL A 63 -2.33 6.20 6.11
C VAL A 63 -3.52 5.27 6.38
N THR A 64 -4.69 5.84 6.65
CA THR A 64 -5.93 5.07 6.83
C THR A 64 -6.32 4.32 5.56
N ILE A 65 -6.24 4.98 4.39
CA ILE A 65 -6.52 4.33 3.10
C ILE A 65 -5.48 3.25 2.81
N TYR A 66 -4.18 3.51 3.04
CA TYR A 66 -3.10 2.53 2.82
C TYR A 66 -3.28 1.28 3.68
N ALA A 67 -3.68 1.46 4.94
CA ALA A 67 -3.99 0.37 5.86
C ALA A 67 -5.17 -0.48 5.36
N ARG A 68 -6.26 0.16 4.91
CA ARG A 68 -7.43 -0.51 4.33
C ARG A 68 -7.08 -1.25 3.04
N LEU A 69 -6.23 -0.68 2.19
CA LEU A 69 -5.78 -1.30 0.94
C LEU A 69 -4.94 -2.54 1.20
N GLY A 70 -4.03 -2.50 2.18
CA GLY A 70 -3.29 -3.67 2.63
C GLY A 70 -4.21 -4.79 3.11
N LEU A 71 -5.18 -4.45 3.97
CA LEU A 71 -6.14 -5.41 4.50
C LEU A 71 -7.01 -6.03 3.39
N TYR A 72 -7.41 -5.25 2.39
CA TYR A 72 -8.06 -5.76 1.18
C TYR A 72 -7.17 -6.80 0.47
N CYS A 73 -5.89 -6.50 0.24
CA CYS A 73 -4.97 -7.44 -0.40
C CYS A 73 -4.90 -8.78 0.36
N TYR A 74 -4.82 -8.73 1.68
CA TYR A 74 -4.82 -9.94 2.52
C TYR A 74 -6.14 -10.71 2.41
N ASN A 75 -7.26 -10.02 2.55
CA ASN A 75 -8.60 -10.61 2.46
C ASN A 75 -8.83 -11.28 1.11
N PHE A 76 -8.45 -10.60 0.02
CA PHE A 76 -8.56 -11.12 -1.34
C PHE A 76 -7.76 -12.42 -1.51
N GLN A 77 -6.49 -12.44 -1.10
CA GLN A 77 -5.64 -13.62 -1.28
C GLN A 77 -5.95 -14.78 -0.33
N LYS A 78 -6.56 -14.51 0.83
CA LYS A 78 -6.88 -15.53 1.84
C LYS A 78 -8.34 -15.94 1.89
N GLY A 79 -9.23 -15.28 1.14
CA GLY A 79 -10.67 -15.50 1.22
C GLY A 79 -11.23 -15.15 2.60
N THR A 80 -10.68 -14.13 3.26
CA THR A 80 -11.12 -13.66 4.58
C THR A 80 -11.90 -12.35 4.48
N ASN A 81 -12.55 -11.92 5.57
CA ASN A 81 -13.35 -10.69 5.60
C ASN A 81 -13.03 -9.82 6.83
N PHE A 82 -11.75 -9.63 7.13
CA PHE A 82 -11.34 -8.75 8.21
C PHE A 82 -11.72 -7.30 7.90
N LYS A 83 -12.29 -6.59 8.88
CA LYS A 83 -12.69 -5.19 8.77
C LYS A 83 -11.69 -4.30 9.49
N PHE A 84 -11.25 -3.24 8.82
CA PHE A 84 -10.34 -2.27 9.40
C PHE A 84 -10.98 -1.58 10.61
N VAL A 85 -10.22 -1.38 11.69
CA VAL A 85 -10.68 -0.68 12.90
C VAL A 85 -9.95 0.65 13.04
N ARG A 86 -8.62 0.59 13.07
CA ARG A 86 -7.73 1.76 13.16
C ARG A 86 -6.30 1.33 12.83
N TRP A 87 -5.47 2.29 12.45
CA TRP A 87 -4.01 2.10 12.51
C TRP A 87 -3.54 2.31 13.96
N GLU A 88 -2.47 1.62 14.35
CA GLU A 88 -1.91 1.65 15.71
C GLU A 88 -0.60 2.43 15.75
N LYS A 89 0.21 2.28 14.71
CA LYS A 89 1.42 3.05 14.47
C LYS A 89 1.83 2.92 13.02
N TYR A 90 2.59 3.89 12.53
CA TYR A 90 3.26 3.74 11.26
C TYR A 90 4.67 4.34 11.30
N ASN A 91 5.50 3.94 10.34
CA ASN A 91 6.76 4.59 10.05
C ASN A 91 6.88 4.78 8.53
N THR A 92 7.61 5.81 8.13
CA THR A 92 7.96 6.05 6.74
C THR A 92 9.45 5.82 6.52
N GLU A 93 9.79 5.24 5.38
CA GLU A 93 11.18 5.08 4.93
C GLU A 93 11.28 5.65 3.52
N PHE A 94 12.27 6.52 3.31
CA PHE A 94 12.56 7.08 2.00
C PHE A 94 13.83 6.44 1.47
N THR A 95 13.66 5.47 0.58
CA THR A 95 14.75 4.80 -0.12
C THR A 95 14.77 5.25 -1.58
N SER A 96 14.58 4.33 -2.53
CA SER A 96 14.26 4.64 -3.92
C SER A 96 12.76 4.88 -4.13
N TYR A 97 11.93 4.50 -3.15
CA TYR A 97 10.49 4.71 -3.07
C TYR A 97 10.12 5.35 -1.73
N PHE A 98 8.86 5.78 -1.60
CA PHE A 98 8.32 6.28 -0.34
C PHE A 98 7.42 5.19 0.27
N ASP A 99 7.97 4.51 1.29
CA ASP A 99 7.38 3.31 1.87
C ASP A 99 6.78 3.61 3.25
N HIS A 100 5.57 3.13 3.50
CA HIS A 100 4.86 3.23 4.76
C HIS A 100 4.72 1.84 5.38
N TYR A 101 5.29 1.66 6.55
CA TYR A 101 5.17 0.46 7.37
C TYR A 101 4.11 0.72 8.42
N ILE A 102 2.93 0.15 8.23
CA ILE A 102 1.75 0.44 9.04
C ILE A 102 1.39 -0.79 9.86
N THR A 103 1.25 -0.61 11.17
CA THR A 103 0.59 -1.59 12.05
C THR A 103 -0.86 -1.16 12.25
N LEU A 104 -1.80 -2.07 12.08
CA LEU A 104 -3.23 -1.79 12.16
C LEU A 104 -3.99 -2.86 12.94
N ALA A 105 -5.10 -2.46 13.56
CA ALA A 105 -6.05 -3.37 14.16
C ALA A 105 -7.19 -3.66 13.16
N ALA A 106 -7.52 -4.93 13.01
CA ALA A 106 -8.65 -5.41 12.23
C ALA A 106 -9.55 -6.30 13.08
N ARG A 107 -10.86 -6.28 12.80
CA ARG A 107 -11.87 -7.10 13.46
C ARG A 107 -12.33 -8.18 12.50
N ASP A 108 -12.44 -9.40 13.00
CA ASP A 108 -13.13 -10.48 12.30
C ASP A 108 -14.64 -10.42 12.64
N PRO A 109 -15.53 -10.13 11.69
CA PRO A 109 -16.97 -10.10 11.93
C PRO A 109 -17.55 -11.44 12.39
N SER A 110 -16.93 -12.57 12.03
CA SER A 110 -17.46 -13.92 12.32
C SER A 110 -17.31 -14.32 13.78
N CYS A 111 -16.24 -13.88 14.43
CA CYS A 111 -15.92 -14.24 15.82
C CYS A 111 -15.77 -13.03 16.75
N ASN A 112 -16.01 -11.81 16.24
CA ASN A 112 -15.91 -10.55 16.97
C ASN A 112 -14.52 -10.30 17.59
N SER A 113 -13.48 -10.98 17.11
CA SER A 113 -12.13 -10.87 17.66
C SER A 113 -11.31 -9.83 16.92
N PHE A 114 -10.36 -9.22 17.63
CA PHE A 114 -9.43 -8.23 17.08
C PHE A 114 -8.08 -8.88 16.80
N PHE A 115 -7.49 -8.52 15.68
CA PHE A 115 -6.21 -8.99 15.20
C PHE A 115 -5.34 -7.81 14.80
N SER A 116 -4.06 -7.89 15.11
CA SER A 116 -3.09 -6.88 14.68
C SER A 116 -2.40 -7.36 13.39
N PHE A 117 -2.33 -6.46 12.42
CA PHE A 117 -1.76 -6.67 11.11
C PHE A 117 -0.62 -5.68 10.86
N GLN A 118 0.31 -6.09 10.00
CA GLN A 118 1.40 -5.28 9.48
C GLN A 118 1.27 -5.22 7.96
N THR A 119 1.26 -4.01 7.41
CA THR A 119 1.21 -3.77 5.97
C THR A 119 2.30 -2.81 5.52
N VAL A 120 2.89 -3.07 4.35
CA VAL A 120 3.84 -2.15 3.70
C VAL A 120 3.19 -1.59 2.45
N PHE A 121 3.09 -0.27 2.39
CA PHE A 121 2.58 0.45 1.24
C PHE A 121 3.68 1.29 0.60
N SER A 122 3.85 1.20 -0.71
CA SER A 122 4.94 1.85 -1.45
C SER A 122 4.41 2.75 -2.56
N ALA A 123 4.86 4.00 -2.59
CA ALA A 123 4.72 4.91 -3.73
C ALA A 123 5.76 4.54 -4.80
N ALA A 124 5.44 3.52 -5.59
CA ALA A 124 6.39 2.83 -6.47
C ALA A 124 6.73 3.56 -7.77
N GLY A 125 5.95 4.57 -8.19
CA GLY A 125 6.30 5.34 -9.37
C GLY A 125 5.23 6.32 -9.86
N CYS A 126 5.64 7.15 -10.80
CA CYS A 126 4.80 8.09 -11.52
C CYS A 126 5.28 8.18 -12.97
N SER A 127 4.37 8.04 -13.92
CA SER A 127 4.65 8.16 -15.35
C SER A 127 3.58 8.99 -16.04
N THR A 128 3.95 9.62 -17.16
CA THR A 128 2.99 10.31 -18.02
C THR A 128 2.79 9.46 -19.26
N GLN A 129 1.53 9.17 -19.57
CA GLN A 129 1.12 8.30 -20.68
C GLN A 129 0.01 9.02 -21.45
N ASP A 130 0.33 9.53 -22.64
CA ASP A 130 -0.56 10.39 -23.43
C ASP A 130 -1.15 11.55 -22.58
N THR A 131 -2.46 11.53 -22.34
CA THR A 131 -3.22 12.52 -21.55
C THR A 131 -3.32 12.16 -20.07
N TYR A 132 -2.82 10.99 -19.66
CA TYR A 132 -2.91 10.49 -18.29
C TYR A 132 -1.63 10.72 -17.50
N LEU A 133 -1.81 11.11 -16.23
CA LEU A 133 -0.82 10.91 -15.19
C LEU A 133 -1.12 9.57 -14.50
N VAL A 134 -0.17 8.64 -14.56
CA VAL A 134 -0.30 7.30 -13.98
C VAL A 134 0.62 7.19 -12.78
N LYS A 135 0.06 6.99 -11.58
CA LYS A 135 0.86 6.64 -10.39
C LYS A 135 0.71 5.16 -10.10
N THR A 136 1.82 4.55 -9.70
CA THR A 136 1.91 3.15 -9.31
C THR A 136 2.07 3.07 -7.80
N TRP A 137 1.16 2.35 -7.17
CA TRP A 137 1.14 2.09 -5.74
C TRP A 137 1.27 0.59 -5.52
N ARG A 138 1.96 0.17 -4.47
CA ARG A 138 2.11 -1.25 -4.13
C ARG A 138 1.79 -1.50 -2.68
N VAL A 139 1.05 -2.57 -2.44
CA VAL A 139 1.11 -3.29 -1.17
C VAL A 139 2.23 -4.32 -1.34
N LEU A 140 3.28 -4.21 -0.54
CA LEU A 140 4.44 -5.14 -0.55
C LEU A 140 4.36 -6.18 0.57
N ALA A 141 3.44 -5.99 1.51
CA ALA A 141 3.05 -7.01 2.46
C ALA A 141 1.71 -6.62 3.07
N CYS A 142 0.88 -7.60 3.41
CA CYS A 142 -0.10 -7.46 4.48
C CYS A 142 -0.25 -8.82 5.16
N ARG A 143 -0.08 -8.89 6.48
CA ARG A 143 -0.13 -10.13 7.26
C ARG A 143 -0.38 -9.87 8.75
N PRO A 144 -0.82 -10.87 9.52
CA PRO A 144 -0.79 -10.79 10.98
C PRO A 144 0.62 -10.42 11.48
N THR A 145 0.68 -9.62 12.55
CA THR A 145 1.94 -9.16 13.15
C THR A 145 2.89 -10.32 13.45
N CYS A 146 4.14 -10.19 13.02
CA CYS A 146 5.20 -11.12 13.42
C CYS A 146 6.58 -10.48 13.27
N GLY A 147 7.56 -10.93 14.06
CA GLY A 147 8.94 -10.43 14.01
C GLY A 147 9.78 -10.90 12.82
N LYS A 148 9.15 -11.38 11.74
CA LYS A 148 9.85 -11.80 10.52
C LYS A 148 10.09 -10.58 9.63
N PRO A 149 11.13 -10.54 8.80
CA PRO A 149 11.21 -9.53 7.73
C PRO A 149 10.07 -9.72 6.73
N VAL A 150 9.73 -8.64 6.02
CA VAL A 150 8.84 -8.66 4.86
C VAL A 150 9.67 -8.82 3.58
N ASN A 151 9.06 -9.36 2.53
CA ASN A 151 9.67 -9.35 1.21
C ASN A 151 9.20 -8.06 0.51
N GLU A 152 10.07 -7.08 0.36
CA GLU A 152 9.70 -5.81 -0.30
C GLU A 152 10.05 -5.80 -1.79
N TYR A 153 10.56 -6.91 -2.31
CA TYR A 153 10.97 -7.03 -3.69
C TYR A 153 9.78 -7.31 -4.60
N TRP A 154 9.44 -6.33 -5.46
CA TRP A 154 8.48 -6.50 -6.54
C TRP A 154 9.20 -6.84 -7.84
N ASP A 155 8.99 -8.05 -8.35
CA ASP A 155 9.52 -8.47 -9.65
C ASP A 155 8.51 -8.12 -10.76
N ARG A 156 8.77 -7.06 -11.53
CA ARG A 156 7.93 -6.71 -12.70
C ARG A 156 8.12 -7.67 -13.86
N GLU A 157 9.21 -8.44 -13.90
CA GLU A 157 9.60 -9.27 -15.04
C GLU A 157 9.08 -10.70 -14.92
N LYS A 158 8.54 -11.08 -13.76
CA LYS A 158 7.89 -12.36 -13.55
C LYS A 158 6.36 -12.26 -13.58
N GLU A 159 5.78 -13.16 -14.36
CA GLU A 159 4.42 -13.70 -14.20
C GLU A 159 3.21 -12.76 -14.40
N ILE A 160 3.40 -11.47 -14.69
CA ILE A 160 2.28 -10.61 -15.12
C ILE A 160 2.12 -10.66 -16.64
N ASP A 161 0.92 -11.02 -17.10
CA ASP A 161 0.61 -11.08 -18.53
C ASP A 161 0.77 -9.70 -19.20
N PRO A 162 1.33 -9.62 -20.42
CA PRO A 162 1.50 -8.35 -21.14
C PRO A 162 0.22 -7.51 -21.27
N PHE A 163 -0.97 -8.14 -21.28
CA PHE A 163 -2.25 -7.44 -21.27
C PHE A 163 -2.41 -6.50 -20.06
N TYR A 164 -1.89 -6.92 -18.91
CA TYR A 164 -1.90 -6.15 -17.67
C TYR A 164 -0.61 -5.35 -17.47
N THR A 165 0.10 -5.01 -18.56
CA THR A 165 1.29 -4.17 -18.52
C THR A 165 1.23 -3.10 -19.61
N GLY A 166 2.10 -2.10 -19.52
CA GLY A 166 2.22 -1.04 -20.53
C GLY A 166 1.21 0.09 -20.34
N LEU A 167 0.80 0.72 -21.45
CA LEU A 167 -0.01 1.93 -21.42
C LEU A 167 -1.39 1.67 -20.82
N MET A 168 -1.87 2.60 -19.98
CA MET A 168 -3.23 2.56 -19.46
C MET A 168 -4.24 2.68 -20.60
N PRO A 169 -5.31 1.87 -20.59
CA PRO A 169 -6.32 1.98 -21.63
C PRO A 169 -7.05 3.32 -21.52
N LYS A 170 -7.72 3.71 -22.61
CA LYS A 170 -8.58 4.91 -22.61
C LYS A 170 -9.89 4.61 -21.90
N TRP A 171 -10.54 5.67 -21.43
CA TRP A 171 -11.89 5.57 -20.90
C TRP A 171 -12.85 4.96 -21.93
N LEU A 172 -13.76 4.10 -21.48
CA LEU A 172 -14.70 3.38 -22.34
C LEU A 172 -15.78 4.32 -22.89
N SER A 173 -16.06 4.21 -24.19
CA SER A 173 -17.25 4.80 -24.79
C SER A 173 -18.45 3.86 -24.62
N ASP A 174 -19.66 4.39 -24.74
CA ASP A 174 -20.88 3.59 -24.63
C ASP A 174 -20.98 2.56 -25.77
N GLU A 175 -20.47 2.88 -26.96
CA GLU A 175 -20.40 1.96 -28.10
C GLU A 175 -19.42 0.81 -27.84
N ALA A 176 -18.28 1.08 -27.20
CA ALA A 176 -17.31 0.05 -26.84
C ALA A 176 -17.89 -0.97 -25.86
N LEU A 177 -18.67 -0.50 -24.88
CA LEU A 177 -19.40 -1.36 -23.94
C LEU A 177 -20.49 -2.20 -24.62
N ALA A 178 -21.19 -1.64 -25.61
CA ALA A 178 -22.26 -2.33 -26.32
C ALA A 178 -21.76 -3.40 -27.30
N THR A 179 -20.54 -3.25 -27.83
CA THR A 179 -20.00 -4.10 -28.90
C THR A 179 -19.38 -5.40 -28.38
N ASP A 180 -18.78 -5.38 -27.19
CA ASP A 180 -17.99 -6.50 -26.65
C ASP A 180 -18.46 -6.91 -25.24
N ASN A 181 -19.62 -7.56 -25.19
CA ASN A 181 -20.29 -7.92 -23.93
C ASN A 181 -19.59 -9.04 -23.12
N LYS A 182 -18.58 -9.72 -23.69
CA LYS A 182 -17.81 -10.76 -22.99
C LYS A 182 -16.54 -10.21 -22.36
N LYS A 183 -15.97 -9.18 -22.97
CA LYS A 183 -14.76 -8.52 -22.47
C LYS A 183 -15.01 -7.76 -21.18
N TYR A 184 -16.14 -7.05 -21.11
CA TYR A 184 -16.47 -6.18 -19.98
C TYR A 184 -17.55 -6.78 -19.09
N TYR A 185 -17.41 -6.55 -17.79
CA TYR A 185 -18.46 -6.79 -16.82
C TYR A 185 -18.88 -5.48 -16.16
N VAL A 186 -20.18 -5.16 -16.22
CA VAL A 186 -20.76 -4.01 -15.51
C VAL A 186 -21.27 -4.51 -14.17
N VAL A 187 -20.68 -3.99 -13.09
CA VAL A 187 -21.02 -4.41 -11.72
C VAL A 187 -22.41 -3.91 -11.36
N GLN A 188 -23.24 -4.77 -10.80
CA GLN A 188 -24.60 -4.41 -10.39
C GLN A 188 -24.60 -3.63 -9.08
N GLU A 189 -25.64 -2.82 -8.87
CA GLU A 189 -25.77 -1.99 -7.67
C GLU A 189 -25.75 -2.82 -6.36
N SER A 190 -26.37 -3.99 -6.34
CA SER A 190 -26.32 -4.90 -5.19
C SER A 190 -24.90 -5.35 -4.86
N GLU A 191 -24.07 -5.58 -5.88
CA GLU A 191 -22.69 -6.03 -5.70
C GLU A 191 -21.77 -4.90 -5.26
N LEU A 192 -22.09 -3.63 -5.57
CA LEU A 192 -21.33 -2.48 -5.09
C LEU A 192 -21.36 -2.41 -3.54
N HIS A 193 -22.51 -2.72 -2.94
CA HIS A 193 -22.67 -2.77 -1.49
C HIS A 193 -21.96 -3.96 -0.85
N GLU A 194 -21.97 -5.12 -1.51
CA GLU A 194 -21.27 -6.32 -1.02
C GLU A 194 -19.74 -6.19 -1.14
N ASN A 195 -19.27 -5.42 -2.12
CA ASN A 195 -17.87 -5.21 -2.43
C ASN A 195 -17.39 -3.84 -1.93
N GLU A 196 -17.49 -3.61 -0.62
CA GLU A 196 -17.05 -2.37 0.05
C GLU A 196 -15.60 -1.96 -0.28
N TRP A 197 -14.76 -2.91 -0.70
CA TRP A 197 -13.38 -2.65 -1.12
C TRP A 197 -13.28 -1.79 -2.38
N LEU A 198 -14.31 -1.74 -3.23
CA LEU A 198 -14.38 -0.83 -4.37
C LEU A 198 -14.32 0.63 -3.91
N HIS A 199 -14.84 0.94 -2.71
CA HIS A 199 -14.70 2.27 -2.14
C HIS A 199 -13.24 2.61 -1.83
N VAL A 200 -12.40 1.65 -1.43
CA VAL A 200 -10.97 1.89 -1.21
C VAL A 200 -10.28 2.25 -2.53
N PHE A 201 -10.65 1.62 -3.64
CA PHE A 201 -10.10 1.93 -4.96
C PHE A 201 -10.50 3.33 -5.44
N MET A 202 -11.77 3.69 -5.22
CA MET A 202 -12.28 5.03 -5.48
C MET A 202 -11.57 6.09 -4.60
N GLU A 203 -11.45 5.85 -3.30
CA GLU A 203 -10.76 6.76 -2.37
C GLU A 203 -9.29 6.95 -2.75
N MET A 204 -8.59 5.87 -3.12
CA MET A 204 -7.21 5.92 -3.63
C MET A 204 -7.11 6.78 -4.89
N ALA A 205 -8.03 6.60 -5.84
CA ALA A 205 -8.04 7.40 -7.07
C ALA A 205 -8.31 8.88 -6.80
N PHE A 206 -9.24 9.18 -5.89
CA PHE A 206 -9.56 10.54 -5.51
C PHE A 206 -8.42 11.23 -4.77
N LEU A 207 -7.79 10.54 -3.80
CA LEU A 207 -6.60 11.03 -3.08
C LEU A 207 -5.46 11.33 -4.06
N GLN A 208 -5.24 10.45 -5.05
CA GLN A 208 -4.20 10.67 -6.05
C GLN A 208 -4.45 11.92 -6.90
N ALA A 209 -5.67 12.13 -7.36
CA ALA A 209 -6.05 13.28 -8.17
C ALA A 209 -6.01 14.58 -7.35
N ASN A 210 -6.16 14.48 -6.03
CA ASN A 210 -6.29 15.58 -5.09
C ASN A 210 -5.37 15.38 -3.88
N PRO A 211 -4.03 15.47 -4.05
CA PRO A 211 -3.07 15.16 -2.98
C PRO A 211 -3.08 16.16 -1.82
N GLU A 212 -3.73 17.31 -1.98
CA GLU A 212 -3.94 18.32 -0.93
C GLU A 212 -5.06 17.93 0.05
N LEU A 213 -5.67 16.75 -0.12
CA LEU A 213 -6.80 16.32 0.67
C LEU A 213 -6.38 15.93 2.10
N GLU A 214 -7.00 16.61 3.05
CA GLU A 214 -6.74 16.50 4.48
C GLU A 214 -7.87 15.77 5.25
N ALA A 215 -8.83 15.16 4.57
CA ALA A 215 -9.95 14.48 5.24
C ALA A 215 -10.66 13.48 4.32
N ALA A 216 -11.48 12.63 4.94
CA ALA A 216 -12.40 11.78 4.20
C ALA A 216 -13.41 12.61 3.40
N SER A 217 -13.54 12.29 2.11
CA SER A 217 -14.50 12.92 1.20
C SER A 217 -15.76 12.07 1.11
N PRO A 218 -16.96 12.67 1.05
CA PRO A 218 -18.21 11.95 0.79
C PRO A 218 -18.27 11.59 -0.70
N LEU A 219 -17.71 10.42 -1.02
CA LEU A 219 -17.62 9.86 -2.35
C LEU A 219 -18.69 8.79 -2.57
N GLU A 220 -19.34 8.81 -3.72
CA GLU A 220 -20.39 7.88 -4.13
C GLU A 220 -20.01 7.21 -5.46
N ILE A 221 -19.95 5.88 -5.48
CA ILE A 221 -19.72 5.13 -6.71
C ILE A 221 -20.98 5.18 -7.58
N ILE A 222 -20.84 5.63 -8.83
CA ILE A 222 -21.94 5.66 -9.80
C ILE A 222 -21.96 4.38 -10.64
N LYS A 223 -20.79 3.96 -11.13
CA LYS A 223 -20.65 2.81 -12.05
C LYS A 223 -19.25 2.24 -11.97
N VAL A 224 -19.17 0.92 -11.98
CA VAL A 224 -17.91 0.16 -12.11
C VAL A 224 -18.03 -0.77 -13.30
N VAL A 225 -17.03 -0.73 -14.16
CA VAL A 225 -16.83 -1.72 -15.23
C VAL A 225 -15.50 -2.41 -15.01
N VAL A 226 -15.48 -3.74 -15.16
CA VAL A 226 -14.30 -4.58 -15.01
C VAL A 226 -13.93 -5.19 -16.34
N GLU A 227 -12.65 -5.09 -16.71
CA GLU A 227 -12.05 -5.73 -17.87
C GLU A 227 -10.96 -6.71 -17.42
N THR A 228 -11.01 -7.92 -17.97
CA THR A 228 -10.00 -8.95 -17.77
C THR A 228 -9.64 -9.55 -19.12
N LYS A 229 -8.40 -10.04 -19.25
CA LYS A 229 -7.97 -10.84 -20.39
C LYS A 229 -8.74 -12.16 -20.46
N GLU A 230 -8.92 -12.79 -19.31
CA GLU A 230 -9.56 -14.08 -19.18
C GLU A 230 -11.07 -13.95 -19.41
N ASP A 231 -11.63 -14.87 -20.18
CA ASP A 231 -13.09 -15.06 -20.24
C ASP A 231 -13.57 -15.62 -18.89
N TYR A 232 -14.79 -15.26 -18.49
CA TYR A 232 -15.42 -15.88 -17.33
C TYR A 232 -15.74 -17.34 -17.62
N ILE A 233 -15.66 -18.19 -16.58
CA ILE A 233 -15.91 -19.63 -16.71
C ILE A 233 -17.40 -19.91 -16.57
N THR A 234 -18.03 -19.33 -15.55
CA THR A 234 -19.45 -19.56 -15.24
C THR A 234 -20.27 -18.29 -15.39
N GLU A 235 -19.90 -17.23 -14.68
CA GLU A 235 -20.66 -15.99 -14.60
C GLU A 235 -19.75 -14.77 -14.79
N ALA A 236 -20.26 -13.72 -15.44
CA ALA A 236 -19.47 -12.53 -15.71
C ALA A 236 -19.00 -11.79 -14.45
N CYS A 237 -19.69 -11.97 -13.31
CA CYS A 237 -19.30 -11.42 -12.01
C CYS A 237 -17.95 -11.96 -11.49
N GLU A 238 -17.50 -13.12 -11.99
CA GLU A 238 -16.18 -13.68 -11.65
C GLU A 238 -15.04 -12.70 -11.98
N LYS A 239 -15.21 -11.86 -13.01
CA LYS A 239 -14.24 -10.83 -13.39
C LYS A 239 -13.98 -9.83 -12.26
N LEU A 240 -14.99 -9.53 -11.43
CA LEU A 240 -14.87 -8.61 -10.30
C LEU A 240 -13.86 -9.10 -9.25
N HIS A 241 -13.70 -10.42 -9.14
CA HIS A 241 -12.79 -11.09 -8.22
C HIS A 241 -11.53 -11.64 -8.90
N ALA A 242 -11.26 -11.25 -10.15
CA ALA A 242 -10.06 -11.67 -10.85
C ALA A 242 -8.78 -11.16 -10.17
N GLU A 243 -7.72 -11.96 -10.22
CA GLU A 243 -6.41 -11.62 -9.65
C GLU A 243 -5.79 -10.38 -10.32
N ASN A 244 -5.87 -10.33 -11.64
CA ASN A 244 -5.47 -9.19 -12.45
C ASN A 244 -6.70 -8.64 -13.17
N ALA A 245 -6.91 -7.34 -13.11
CA ALA A 245 -8.09 -6.71 -13.71
C ALA A 245 -7.87 -5.21 -13.94
N ILE A 246 -8.61 -4.65 -14.89
CA ILE A 246 -8.70 -3.20 -15.11
C ILE A 246 -10.11 -2.76 -14.71
N PHE A 247 -10.18 -1.77 -13.83
CA PHE A 247 -11.40 -1.19 -13.31
C PHE A 247 -11.60 0.21 -13.88
N TYR A 248 -12.80 0.46 -14.39
CA TYR A 248 -13.27 1.77 -14.81
C TYR A 248 -14.31 2.23 -13.82
N ILE A 249 -13.93 3.18 -12.96
CA ILE A 249 -14.77 3.64 -11.85
C ILE A 249 -15.20 5.07 -12.14
N SER A 250 -16.51 5.29 -12.30
CA SER A 250 -17.09 6.63 -12.27
C SER A 250 -17.77 6.86 -10.94
N TYR A 251 -17.52 8.01 -10.34
CA TYR A 251 -17.94 8.32 -8.99
C TYR A 251 -18.15 9.83 -8.82
N LYS A 252 -18.88 10.22 -7.79
CA LYS A 252 -19.20 11.61 -7.48
C LYS A 252 -18.64 12.00 -6.13
N CYS A 253 -18.07 13.19 -6.05
CA CYS A 253 -17.84 13.87 -4.78
C CYS A 253 -19.01 14.82 -4.53
N THR A 254 -19.78 14.58 -3.46
CA THR A 254 -21.04 15.28 -3.19
C THR A 254 -20.89 16.57 -2.38
N GLY A 255 -19.69 16.87 -1.87
CA GLY A 255 -19.40 18.06 -1.08
C GLY A 255 -18.43 17.74 0.05
N PHE A 256 -18.37 18.57 1.08
CA PHE A 256 -17.78 18.24 2.37
C PHE A 256 -18.77 18.70 3.46
N PRO A 257 -18.95 17.96 4.56
CA PRO A 257 -19.81 18.41 5.66
C PRO A 257 -19.39 19.82 6.12
N GLY A 258 -20.35 20.73 6.23
CA GLY A 258 -20.16 22.18 6.27
C GLY A 258 -19.45 22.79 7.50
N ASP A 259 -18.70 22.01 8.27
CA ASP A 259 -18.15 22.44 9.56
C ASP A 259 -16.61 22.58 9.59
N HIS A 260 -15.90 22.25 8.49
CA HIS A 260 -14.48 22.56 8.35
C HIS A 260 -14.28 23.82 7.48
N ILE A 261 -13.75 24.83 8.16
CA ILE A 261 -13.47 26.20 7.74
C ILE A 261 -12.93 26.28 6.30
N ALA A 262 -13.48 27.27 5.58
CA ALA A 262 -13.15 27.71 4.24
C ALA A 262 -11.68 28.15 4.06
N ILE A 263 -10.73 27.22 4.10
CA ILE A 263 -9.37 27.45 3.61
C ILE A 263 -9.17 26.53 2.42
N THR A 264 -9.23 27.16 1.24
CA THR A 264 -8.97 26.58 -0.10
C THR A 264 -9.97 25.56 -0.65
N TRP A 265 -11.23 25.96 -0.80
CA TRP A 265 -12.15 25.30 -1.74
C TRP A 265 -11.65 25.48 -3.18
N LYS A 266 -10.86 24.55 -3.71
CA LYS A 266 -10.77 24.41 -5.17
C LYS A 266 -12.12 23.85 -5.62
N SER A 267 -12.86 24.64 -6.38
CA SER A 267 -14.13 24.26 -7.03
C SER A 267 -14.03 22.99 -7.90
N GLY A 268 -12.82 22.47 -8.15
CA GLY A 268 -12.57 21.24 -8.89
C GLY A 268 -12.73 19.93 -8.11
N PHE A 269 -12.99 19.94 -6.80
CA PHE A 269 -13.16 18.69 -6.04
C PHE A 269 -14.56 18.09 -6.16
N VAL A 270 -15.60 18.92 -6.19
CA VAL A 270 -17.01 18.50 -6.22
C VAL A 270 -17.42 18.18 -7.65
N GLY A 271 -18.27 17.16 -7.82
CA GLY A 271 -18.81 16.77 -9.11
C GLY A 271 -18.36 15.37 -9.53
N ASP A 272 -18.45 15.12 -10.83
CA ASP A 272 -18.23 13.80 -11.41
C ASP A 272 -16.73 13.56 -11.68
N HIS A 273 -16.28 12.37 -11.33
CA HIS A 273 -14.91 11.90 -11.49
C HIS A 273 -14.89 10.54 -12.16
N LYS A 274 -13.75 10.26 -12.79
CA LYS A 274 -13.47 9.01 -13.49
C LYS A 274 -12.06 8.57 -13.16
N ALA A 275 -11.88 7.29 -12.94
CA ALA A 275 -10.57 6.68 -12.70
C ALA A 275 -10.47 5.34 -13.40
N ILE A 276 -9.32 5.10 -14.03
CA ILE A 276 -8.96 3.79 -14.58
C ILE A 276 -7.89 3.22 -13.66
N ILE A 277 -8.15 2.04 -13.11
CA ILE A 277 -7.28 1.38 -12.14
C ILE A 277 -6.92 0.02 -12.68
N ARG A 278 -5.64 -0.23 -12.91
CA ARG A 278 -5.13 -1.57 -13.20
C ARG A 278 -4.62 -2.20 -11.92
N LYS A 279 -5.22 -3.32 -11.52
CA LYS A 279 -4.77 -4.17 -10.41
C LYS A 279 -3.96 -5.33 -10.95
N THR A 280 -2.78 -5.54 -10.38
CA THR A 280 -1.95 -6.71 -10.69
C THR A 280 -1.37 -7.35 -9.43
N MET A 281 -1.11 -8.65 -9.49
CA MET A 281 -0.42 -9.44 -8.48
C MET A 281 0.74 -10.21 -9.12
N ASP A 282 1.84 -10.37 -8.39
CA ASP A 282 3.07 -11.05 -8.84
C ASP A 282 3.18 -12.48 -8.29
N GLY A 283 2.08 -13.03 -7.78
CA GLY A 283 2.03 -14.34 -7.12
C GLY A 283 2.63 -14.40 -5.71
N ILE A 284 3.27 -13.32 -5.23
CA ILE A 284 3.85 -13.29 -3.88
C ILE A 284 2.75 -12.96 -2.85
N PRO A 285 2.63 -13.74 -1.76
CA PRO A 285 1.64 -13.44 -0.73
C PRO A 285 1.85 -12.07 -0.07
N GLY A 286 0.77 -11.29 0.01
CA GLY A 286 0.74 -9.93 0.51
C GLY A 286 1.16 -8.87 -0.51
N HIS A 287 1.44 -9.25 -1.76
CA HIS A 287 1.80 -8.33 -2.83
C HIS A 287 0.61 -7.99 -3.72
N MET A 288 0.45 -6.70 -4.01
CA MET A 288 -0.49 -6.20 -5.02
C MET A 288 -0.03 -4.83 -5.52
N SER A 289 -0.18 -4.59 -6.82
CA SER A 289 0.10 -3.30 -7.45
C SER A 289 -1.19 -2.67 -7.98
N LEU A 290 -1.33 -1.36 -7.79
CA LEU A 290 -2.38 -0.53 -8.38
C LEU A 290 -1.74 0.57 -9.22
N GLU A 291 -2.00 0.55 -10.53
CA GLU A 291 -1.72 1.68 -11.41
C GLU A 291 -3.02 2.46 -11.61
N ILE A 292 -3.00 3.73 -11.25
CA ILE A 292 -4.20 4.58 -11.32
C ILE A 292 -3.92 5.69 -12.32
N ALA A 293 -4.76 5.78 -13.35
CA ALA A 293 -4.73 6.85 -14.34
C ALA A 293 -5.71 7.95 -13.97
N SER A 294 -5.21 9.18 -13.91
CA SER A 294 -6.00 10.40 -13.80
C SER A 294 -5.75 11.29 -15.01
N GLU A 295 -6.80 11.84 -15.61
CA GLU A 295 -6.66 12.82 -16.70
C GLU A 295 -5.93 14.07 -16.19
N ARG A 296 -4.99 14.59 -16.98
CA ARG A 296 -4.41 15.90 -16.70
C ARG A 296 -5.48 16.97 -16.97
N ARG A 297 -5.88 17.67 -15.90
CA ARG A 297 -6.65 18.92 -15.99
C ARG A 297 -5.76 20.07 -16.45
#